data_AF-K2C5T8-F1
#
_entry.id   AF-K2C5T8-F1
#
_cell.length_a   1.000
_cell.length_b   1.000
_cell.length_c   1.000
_cell.angle_alpha   90.00
_cell.angle_beta   90.00
_cell.angle_gamma   90.00
#
_symmetry.space_group_name_H-M   'P 1'
#
loop_
_entity.id
_entity.type
_entity.pdbx_description
1 polymer ?
#
loop_
_entity_poly.entity_id
_entity_poly.type
_entity_poly.pdbx_seq_one_letter_code
_entity_poly.pdbx_strand_id
1 'polypeptide(L)'
;RDVMEFSQYLVDEHYAAADIERIVGQVKAKLKGSKISAAAQTKPSLNQVSQERPATTNTAQPQPSPQETVEATTVRVETTPKTFLPKLRRSRLAKKPMVDDVRLQPSMLMGPIDELRAMDLLEYRRLSSNPVQAANRIKDKIDLLAEESVTKQAEGIQAFKESPVNKLYLDLGNQSIATGQAVNDLITSLLQRGTPTLTIEEFNAITDLNKQIRY
;
A
#
# COMPACT_ATOMS: atom_id res chain seq x y z
N ARG A 1 3.27 26.54 -22.21
CA ARG A 1 4.26 26.02 -23.17
C ARG A 1 3.58 25.90 -24.50
N ASP A 2 4.13 26.53 -25.53
CA ASP A 2 3.50 26.69 -26.84
C ASP A 2 3.46 25.34 -27.57
N VAL A 3 2.36 25.04 -28.27
CA VAL A 3 2.16 23.75 -28.95
C VAL A 3 3.17 23.58 -30.10
N MET A 4 3.71 24.68 -30.61
CA MET A 4 4.77 24.70 -31.63
C MET A 4 6.11 24.18 -31.08
N GLU A 5 6.47 24.54 -29.84
CA GLU A 5 7.70 24.08 -29.17
C GLU A 5 7.64 22.57 -28.91
N PHE A 6 6.45 22.06 -28.56
CA PHE A 6 6.22 20.63 -28.33
C PHE A 6 6.26 19.81 -29.64
N SER A 7 5.77 20.37 -30.76
CA SER A 7 5.87 19.70 -32.05
C SER A 7 7.32 19.58 -32.53
N GLN A 8 8.14 20.61 -32.29
CA GLN A 8 9.55 20.58 -32.67
C GLN A 8 10.33 19.53 -31.87
N TYR A 9 10.06 19.41 -30.58
CA TYR A 9 10.64 18.36 -29.74
C TYR A 9 10.35 16.94 -30.26
N LEU A 10 9.13 16.69 -30.75
CA LEU A 10 8.78 15.36 -31.31
C LEU A 10 9.47 15.08 -32.66
N VAL A 11 9.76 16.12 -33.44
CA VAL A 11 10.56 16.00 -34.67
C VAL A 11 12.02 15.68 -34.33
N ASP A 12 12.57 16.34 -33.31
CA ASP A 12 13.96 16.15 -32.87
C ASP A 12 14.18 14.74 -32.27
N GLU A 13 13.14 14.16 -31.66
CA GLU A 13 13.11 12.77 -31.17
C GLU A 13 12.78 11.73 -32.27
N HIS A 14 12.81 12.14 -33.55
CA HIS A 14 12.63 11.29 -34.73
C HIS A 14 11.30 10.53 -34.81
N TYR A 15 10.20 11.09 -34.29
CA TYR A 15 8.88 10.50 -34.48
C TYR A 15 8.40 10.59 -35.94
N ALA A 16 7.65 9.60 -36.39
CA ALA A 16 7.04 9.63 -37.72
C ALA A 16 6.00 10.76 -37.81
N ALA A 17 5.95 11.46 -38.95
CA ALA A 17 5.08 12.63 -39.12
C ALA A 17 3.60 12.35 -38.83
N ALA A 18 3.10 11.16 -39.19
CA ALA A 18 1.73 10.73 -38.91
C ALA A 18 1.43 10.60 -37.41
N ASP A 19 2.43 10.20 -36.62
CA ASP A 19 2.30 10.06 -35.17
C ASP A 19 2.38 11.42 -34.46
N ILE A 20 3.21 12.33 -34.98
CA ILE A 20 3.30 13.71 -34.48
C ILE A 20 1.95 14.42 -34.61
N GLU A 21 1.29 14.31 -35.77
CA GLU A 21 -0.04 14.91 -35.99
C GLU A 21 -1.10 14.34 -35.03
N ARG A 22 -1.06 13.03 -34.78
CA ARG A 22 -1.98 12.37 -33.85
C ARG A 22 -1.75 12.83 -32.41
N ILE A 23 -0.49 12.89 -31.96
CA ILE A 23 -0.11 13.30 -30.61
C ILE A 23 -0.45 14.78 -30.37
N VAL A 24 -0.08 15.65 -31.30
CA VAL A 24 -0.39 17.09 -31.21
C VAL A 24 -1.91 17.34 -31.25
N GLY A 25 -2.65 16.57 -32.05
CA GLY A 25 -4.11 16.62 -32.12
C GLY A 25 -4.78 16.28 -30.78
N GLN A 26 -4.32 15.22 -30.11
CA GLN A 26 -4.81 14.82 -28.79
C GLN A 26 -4.52 15.86 -27.71
N VAL A 27 -3.32 16.46 -27.72
CA VAL A 27 -2.93 17.51 -26.78
C VAL A 27 -3.79 18.78 -26.97
N LYS A 28 -4.01 19.21 -28.22
CA LYS A 28 -4.90 20.35 -28.54
C LYS A 28 -6.35 20.10 -28.12
N ALA A 29 -6.86 18.88 -28.30
CA ALA A 29 -8.21 18.51 -27.88
C ALA A 29 -8.35 18.56 -26.35
N LYS A 30 -7.35 18.08 -25.61
CA LYS A 30 -7.32 18.10 -24.15
C LYS A 30 -7.21 19.51 -23.58
N LEU A 31 -6.50 20.42 -24.27
CA LEU A 31 -6.43 21.85 -23.94
C LEU A 31 -7.75 22.58 -24.16
N LYS A 32 -8.52 22.22 -25.20
CA LYS A 32 -9.85 22.82 -25.46
C LYS A 32 -10.95 22.34 -24.50
N GLY A 33 -10.80 21.16 -23.90
CA GLY A 33 -11.77 20.57 -22.97
C GLY A 33 -11.67 21.04 -21.52
N SER A 34 -10.60 21.74 -21.13
CA SER A 34 -10.42 22.23 -19.76
C SER A 34 -11.08 23.60 -19.56
N LYS A 35 -12.40 23.61 -19.38
CA LYS A 35 -13.12 24.73 -18.75
C LYS A 35 -13.50 24.31 -17.35
N ILE A 36 -12.59 24.50 -16.39
CA ILE A 36 -12.91 24.41 -14.96
C ILE A 36 -12.94 25.84 -14.40
N SER A 37 -14.09 26.14 -13.82
CA SER A 37 -14.48 27.30 -13.03
C SER A 37 -13.34 27.97 -12.26
N ALA A 38 -13.16 29.28 -12.50
CA ALA A 38 -12.36 30.16 -11.66
C ALA A 38 -13.28 30.92 -10.70
N ALA A 39 -13.13 30.69 -9.39
CA ALA A 39 -13.70 31.53 -8.34
C ALA A 39 -12.68 31.69 -7.19
N ALA A 40 -12.32 32.96 -6.93
CA ALA A 40 -11.81 33.62 -5.71
C ALA A 40 -10.67 32.93 -4.92
N GLN A 41 -9.43 33.45 -4.96
CA GLN A 41 -8.88 34.51 -4.07
C GLN A 41 -9.09 34.27 -2.57
N THR A 42 -7.98 34.03 -1.83
CA THR A 42 -7.44 34.97 -0.82
C THR A 42 -6.12 34.44 -0.24
N LYS A 43 -5.06 35.26 -0.31
CA LYS A 43 -3.91 35.24 0.62
C LYS A 43 -4.38 35.81 1.97
N PRO A 44 -3.69 35.55 3.10
CA PRO A 44 -2.68 36.53 3.53
C PRO A 44 -1.44 35.94 4.21
N SER A 45 -0.49 36.84 4.44
CA SER A 45 0.89 36.68 4.90
C SER A 45 1.04 36.75 6.43
N LEU A 46 2.08 36.05 6.93
CA LEU A 46 2.98 36.28 8.07
C LEU A 46 2.61 37.33 9.14
N ASN A 47 2.56 36.91 10.43
CA ASN A 47 3.26 37.59 11.53
C ASN A 47 3.34 36.79 12.85
N GLN A 48 4.55 36.83 13.42
CA GLN A 48 5.07 36.63 14.79
C GLN A 48 4.09 36.43 15.97
N VAL A 49 4.44 35.56 16.92
CA VAL A 49 4.62 35.87 18.37
C VAL A 49 5.52 34.81 19.03
N SER A 50 6.48 35.31 19.80
CA SER A 50 7.45 34.61 20.65
C SER A 50 6.85 33.99 21.92
N GLN A 51 7.52 32.94 22.41
CA GLN A 51 7.87 32.62 23.80
C GLN A 51 6.85 32.89 24.92
N GLU A 52 6.52 31.84 25.69
CA GLU A 52 6.85 31.79 27.12
C GLU A 52 6.71 30.36 27.71
N ARG A 53 7.72 29.96 28.49
CA ARG A 53 7.73 28.84 29.44
C ARG A 53 7.03 29.32 30.73
N PRO A 54 6.42 28.43 31.53
CA PRO A 54 7.17 28.04 32.73
C PRO A 54 7.02 26.55 33.10
N ALA A 55 8.06 26.08 33.79
CA ALA A 55 8.10 24.81 34.48
C ALA A 55 7.38 24.88 35.84
N THR A 56 6.87 23.74 36.31
CA THR A 56 6.92 23.18 37.69
C THR A 56 6.01 21.94 37.71
N THR A 57 6.57 20.73 37.67
CA THR A 57 6.93 19.89 38.83
C THR A 57 5.78 19.69 39.80
N ASN A 58 5.15 18.50 39.77
CA ASN A 58 4.97 17.75 41.02
C ASN A 58 4.76 16.24 40.79
N THR A 59 5.67 15.49 41.40
CA THR A 59 5.71 14.05 41.61
C THR A 59 5.09 13.76 42.96
N ALA A 60 4.14 12.83 43.08
CA ALA A 60 3.96 12.03 44.30
C ALA A 60 3.03 10.83 44.04
N GLN A 61 3.58 9.64 44.22
CA GLN A 61 2.90 8.35 44.37
C GLN A 61 2.73 8.04 45.90
N PRO A 62 2.14 6.90 46.31
CA PRO A 62 1.05 6.82 47.29
C PRO A 62 1.47 6.32 48.69
N GLN A 63 0.54 6.37 49.66
CA GLN A 63 0.60 5.56 50.89
C GLN A 63 -0.79 5.05 51.37
N PRO A 64 -0.84 3.95 52.16
CA PRO A 64 -1.99 3.04 52.27
C PRO A 64 -2.59 2.87 53.68
N SER A 65 -3.62 1.99 53.77
CA SER A 65 -4.13 1.19 54.93
C SER A 65 -5.44 1.71 55.59
N PRO A 66 -6.20 0.89 56.38
CA PRO A 66 -6.68 -0.49 56.14
C PRO A 66 -8.15 -0.79 56.64
N GLN A 67 -8.73 -1.89 56.11
CA GLN A 67 -9.65 -2.90 56.73
C GLN A 67 -11.07 -2.56 57.27
N GLU A 68 -12.07 -3.34 56.79
CA GLU A 68 -13.10 -4.14 57.52
C GLU A 68 -14.02 -4.82 56.46
N THR A 69 -13.99 -6.13 56.21
CA THR A 69 -14.56 -7.30 56.92
C THR A 69 -16.04 -7.19 57.26
N VAL A 70 -16.90 -7.90 56.51
CA VAL A 70 -18.09 -8.72 56.91
C VAL A 70 -18.90 -9.02 55.63
N GLU A 71 -19.72 -10.06 55.44
CA GLU A 71 -19.83 -11.43 55.93
C GLU A 71 -20.76 -12.15 54.90
N ALA A 72 -20.81 -13.48 54.97
CA ALA A 72 -21.56 -14.34 54.05
C ALA A 72 -23.10 -14.24 54.18
N THR A 73 -23.83 -14.78 53.20
CA THR A 73 -24.76 -15.94 53.32
C THR A 73 -25.99 -15.84 52.42
N THR A 74 -26.37 -17.00 51.88
CA THR A 74 -27.73 -17.52 51.56
C THR A 74 -28.14 -17.64 50.09
N VAL A 75 -28.11 -18.91 49.65
CA VAL A 75 -28.88 -19.49 48.55
C VAL A 75 -30.35 -19.56 48.98
N ARG A 76 -31.28 -19.17 48.09
CA ARG A 76 -32.70 -19.58 48.18
C ARG A 76 -33.21 -19.97 46.79
N VAL A 77 -33.60 -21.24 46.68
CA VAL A 77 -34.31 -21.84 45.54
C VAL A 77 -35.80 -21.65 45.76
N GLU A 78 -36.52 -21.09 44.78
CA GLU A 78 -37.98 -21.20 44.69
C GLU A 78 -38.44 -21.43 43.24
N THR A 79 -39.59 -22.09 43.15
CA THR A 79 -40.04 -23.00 42.10
C THR A 79 -41.16 -22.42 41.21
N THR A 80 -41.14 -22.79 39.92
CA THR A 80 -42.26 -22.86 38.93
C THR A 80 -42.89 -21.53 38.44
N PRO A 81 -43.47 -21.43 37.21
CA PRO A 81 -44.13 -22.48 36.41
C PRO A 81 -43.65 -22.68 34.96
N LYS A 82 -44.02 -23.84 34.40
CA LYS A 82 -43.75 -24.23 33.01
C LYS A 82 -44.61 -23.42 32.05
N THR A 83 -44.04 -22.40 31.42
CA THR A 83 -44.62 -21.72 30.26
C THR A 83 -44.55 -22.65 29.06
N PHE A 84 -45.70 -23.08 28.56
CA PHE A 84 -45.83 -23.73 27.26
C PHE A 84 -45.48 -22.72 26.16
N LEU A 85 -44.26 -22.80 25.63
CA LEU A 85 -43.89 -22.05 24.43
C LEU A 85 -44.50 -22.76 23.21
N PRO A 86 -45.24 -22.06 22.33
CA PRO A 86 -45.70 -22.64 21.08
C PRO A 86 -44.49 -23.01 20.21
N LYS A 87 -44.45 -24.24 19.71
CA LYS A 87 -43.41 -24.69 18.78
C LYS A 87 -43.54 -23.90 17.47
N LEU A 88 -42.73 -22.86 17.32
CA LEU A 88 -42.59 -22.13 16.07
C LEU A 88 -42.04 -23.12 15.02
N ARG A 89 -42.89 -23.52 14.06
CA ARG A 89 -42.44 -24.21 12.85
C ARG A 89 -41.50 -23.24 12.12
N ARG A 90 -40.19 -23.43 12.29
CA ARG A 90 -39.19 -22.75 11.47
C ARG A 90 -39.45 -23.19 10.02
N SER A 91 -40.02 -22.31 9.20
CA SER A 91 -39.94 -22.47 7.77
C SER A 91 -38.45 -22.56 7.42
N ARG A 92 -38.10 -23.48 6.51
CA ARG A 92 -36.73 -23.65 6.02
C ARG A 92 -36.36 -22.41 5.20
N LEU A 93 -35.98 -21.35 5.90
CA LEU A 93 -35.36 -20.18 5.30
C LEU A 93 -33.98 -20.60 4.77
N ALA A 94 -33.73 -20.22 3.52
CA ALA A 94 -32.53 -20.50 2.76
C ALA A 94 -31.27 -20.41 3.64
N LYS A 95 -30.43 -21.45 3.56
CA LYS A 95 -29.11 -21.47 4.20
C LYS A 95 -28.38 -20.21 3.74
N LYS A 96 -28.18 -19.26 4.67
CA LYS A 96 -27.21 -18.19 4.47
C LYS A 96 -25.86 -18.83 4.15
N PRO A 97 -25.09 -18.29 3.19
CA PRO A 97 -23.74 -18.78 2.95
C PRO A 97 -22.96 -18.73 4.27
N MET A 98 -22.43 -19.88 4.67
CA MET A 98 -21.52 -19.96 5.81
C MET A 98 -20.23 -19.28 5.39
N VAL A 99 -19.76 -18.33 6.18
CA VAL A 99 -18.47 -17.68 5.98
C VAL A 99 -17.42 -18.71 6.37
N ASP A 100 -16.61 -19.16 5.41
CA ASP A 100 -15.48 -20.03 5.68
C ASP A 100 -14.44 -19.28 6.51
N ASP A 101 -13.85 -19.99 7.47
CA ASP A 101 -12.90 -19.45 8.42
C ASP A 101 -11.66 -18.92 7.70
N VAL A 102 -11.33 -17.63 7.93
CA VAL A 102 -10.18 -16.99 7.30
C VAL A 102 -8.92 -17.53 7.98
N ARG A 103 -8.20 -18.42 7.29
CA ARG A 103 -6.87 -18.87 7.71
C ARG A 103 -5.89 -17.70 7.59
N LEU A 104 -5.81 -16.89 8.64
CA LEU A 104 -4.76 -15.90 8.81
C LEU A 104 -3.45 -16.68 8.97
N GLN A 105 -2.61 -16.68 7.94
CA GLN A 105 -1.23 -17.15 8.10
C GLN A 105 -0.58 -16.27 9.18
N PRO A 106 0.10 -16.85 10.18
CA PRO A 106 0.74 -16.07 11.22
C PRO A 106 1.81 -15.19 10.57
N SER A 107 1.60 -13.87 10.58
CA SER A 107 2.66 -12.92 10.24
C SER A 107 3.70 -13.03 11.35
N MET A 108 4.79 -13.78 11.09
CA MET A 108 5.90 -13.78 12.02
C MET A 108 6.38 -12.33 12.19
N LEU A 109 6.64 -11.94 13.44
CA LEU A 109 7.19 -10.62 13.71
C LEU A 109 8.60 -10.60 13.12
N MET A 110 8.76 -9.94 11.98
CA MET A 110 10.01 -9.83 11.25
C MET A 110 10.52 -8.40 11.37
N GLY A 111 11.84 -8.22 11.37
CA GLY A 111 12.43 -6.88 11.32
C GLY A 111 12.25 -6.25 9.93
N PRO A 112 12.40 -4.92 9.78
CA PRO A 112 12.22 -4.24 8.50
C PRO A 112 13.07 -4.82 7.36
N ILE A 113 14.30 -5.25 7.65
CA ILE A 113 15.21 -5.89 6.68
C ILE A 113 14.71 -7.28 6.29
N ASP A 114 14.27 -8.08 7.27
CA ASP A 114 13.80 -9.44 6.99
C ASP A 114 12.47 -9.41 6.23
N GLU A 115 11.60 -8.45 6.53
CA GLU A 115 10.38 -8.19 5.76
C GLU A 115 10.71 -7.85 4.31
N LEU A 116 11.69 -6.98 4.05
CA LEU A 116 12.13 -6.68 2.68
C LEU A 116 12.68 -7.94 1.98
N ARG A 117 13.42 -8.79 2.69
CA ARG A 117 13.98 -10.03 2.14
C ARG A 117 12.92 -11.08 1.82
N ALA A 118 11.88 -11.19 2.65
CA ALA A 118 10.82 -12.17 2.47
C ALA A 118 9.65 -11.67 1.60
N MET A 119 9.74 -10.45 1.06
CA MET A 119 8.68 -9.82 0.27
C MET A 119 8.29 -10.68 -0.95
N ASP A 120 7.12 -11.30 -0.86
CA ASP A 120 6.52 -12.06 -1.96
C ASP A 120 5.53 -11.20 -2.77
N LEU A 121 4.98 -11.77 -3.83
CA LEU A 121 4.03 -11.10 -4.70
C LEU A 121 2.71 -10.76 -3.98
N LEU A 122 2.31 -11.59 -3.02
CA LEU A 122 1.05 -11.43 -2.30
C LEU A 122 1.17 -10.33 -1.24
N GLU A 123 2.27 -10.30 -0.50
CA GLU A 123 2.64 -9.23 0.43
C GLU A 123 2.81 -7.90 -0.28
N TYR A 124 3.45 -7.89 -1.45
CA TYR A 124 3.54 -6.69 -2.28
C TYR A 124 2.15 -6.12 -2.62
N ARG A 125 1.21 -6.98 -3.02
CA ARG A 125 -0.19 -6.61 -3.30
C ARG A 125 -0.98 -6.21 -2.04
N ARG A 126 -0.59 -6.71 -0.87
CA ARG A 126 -1.17 -6.32 0.43
C ARG A 126 -0.71 -4.93 0.87
N LEU A 127 0.49 -4.49 0.48
CA LEU A 127 0.95 -3.14 0.79
C LEU A 127 -0.01 -2.10 0.23
N SER A 128 -0.48 -2.26 -1.01
CA SER A 128 -1.44 -1.33 -1.61
C SER A 128 -2.09 -1.96 -2.83
N SER A 129 -3.35 -1.60 -3.07
CA SER A 129 -4.06 -1.95 -4.31
C SER A 129 -3.46 -1.26 -5.55
N ASN A 130 -2.84 -0.11 -5.38
CA ASN A 130 -2.08 0.57 -6.43
C ASN A 130 -0.60 0.11 -6.38
N PRO A 131 -0.05 -0.48 -7.47
CA PRO A 131 1.33 -0.98 -7.50
C PRO A 131 2.40 0.10 -7.27
N VAL A 132 2.19 1.31 -7.79
CA VAL A 132 3.13 2.43 -7.60
C VAL A 132 3.20 2.79 -6.11
N GLN A 133 2.05 2.82 -5.43
CA GLN A 133 2.02 3.10 -3.99
C GLN A 133 2.62 1.95 -3.17
N ALA A 134 2.46 0.69 -3.60
CA ALA A 134 3.12 -0.45 -2.96
C ALA A 134 4.65 -0.32 -3.06
N ALA A 135 5.16 0.03 -4.24
CA ALA A 135 6.57 0.29 -4.48
C ALA A 135 7.09 1.48 -3.64
N ASN A 136 6.32 2.56 -3.53
CA ASN A 136 6.66 3.70 -2.67
C ASN A 136 6.79 3.28 -1.21
N ARG A 137 5.91 2.42 -0.68
CA ARG A 137 6.04 1.95 0.71
C ARG A 137 7.30 1.11 0.96
N ILE A 138 7.75 0.37 -0.05
CA ILE A 138 9.05 -0.32 0.02
C ILE A 138 10.17 0.70 0.06
N LYS A 139 10.12 1.72 -0.80
CA LYS A 139 11.08 2.83 -0.80
C LYS A 139 11.11 3.54 0.55
N ASP A 140 9.97 3.92 1.09
CA ASP A 140 9.84 4.60 2.38
C ASP A 140 10.49 3.77 3.49
N LYS A 141 10.31 2.44 3.48
CA LYS A 141 10.97 1.54 4.44
C LYS A 141 12.50 1.56 4.31
N ILE A 142 13.02 1.59 3.08
CA ILE A 142 14.47 1.72 2.83
C ILE A 142 14.98 3.10 3.25
N ASP A 143 14.22 4.16 3.00
CA ASP A 143 14.56 5.52 3.41
C ASP A 143 14.61 5.64 4.93
N LEU A 144 13.66 5.03 5.65
CA LEU A 144 13.68 4.95 7.12
C LEU A 144 14.93 4.22 7.64
N LEU A 145 15.34 3.13 6.98
CA LEU A 145 16.61 2.47 7.30
C LEU A 145 17.83 3.37 7.03
N ALA A 146 17.75 4.25 6.03
CA ALA A 146 18.78 5.22 5.73
C ALA A 146 18.90 6.32 6.78
N GLU A 147 17.79 6.71 7.40
CA GLU A 147 17.79 7.63 8.54
C GLU A 147 18.53 7.05 9.76
N GLU A 148 18.51 5.72 9.94
CA GLU A 148 19.27 5.05 11.00
C GLU A 148 20.77 5.00 10.67
N SER A 149 21.13 4.53 9.48
CA SER A 149 22.51 4.57 8.97
C SER A 149 22.59 4.19 7.48
N VAL A 150 23.67 4.63 6.81
CA VAL A 150 23.98 4.20 5.43
C VAL A 150 24.17 2.68 5.33
N THR A 151 24.69 2.04 6.37
CA THR A 151 24.84 0.57 6.40
C THR A 151 23.49 -0.13 6.41
N LYS A 152 22.53 0.37 7.21
CA LYS A 152 21.16 -0.13 7.24
C LYS A 152 20.43 0.07 5.93
N GLN A 153 20.64 1.21 5.26
CA GLN A 153 20.15 1.43 3.90
C GLN A 153 20.66 0.35 2.94
N ALA A 154 21.98 0.10 2.92
CA ALA A 154 22.58 -0.91 2.04
C ALA A 154 22.04 -2.31 2.34
N GLU A 155 21.89 -2.68 3.62
CA GLU A 155 21.26 -3.93 4.05
C GLU A 155 19.81 -4.04 3.55
N GLY A 156 19.03 -2.96 3.65
CA GLY A 156 17.65 -2.90 3.16
C GLY A 156 17.54 -3.05 1.64
N ILE A 157 18.40 -2.36 0.89
CA ILE A 157 18.47 -2.48 -0.58
C ILE A 157 18.84 -3.91 -0.98
N GLN A 158 19.85 -4.50 -0.33
CA GLN A 158 20.27 -5.87 -0.61
C GLN A 158 19.19 -6.89 -0.25
N ALA A 159 18.52 -6.72 0.88
CA ALA A 159 17.40 -7.55 1.28
C ALA A 159 16.26 -7.49 0.25
N PHE A 160 15.87 -6.30 -0.20
CA PHE A 160 14.85 -6.17 -1.25
C PHE A 160 15.32 -6.81 -2.58
N LYS A 161 16.58 -6.67 -2.96
CA LYS A 161 17.13 -7.31 -4.16
C LYS A 161 17.03 -8.84 -4.12
N GLU A 162 17.18 -9.42 -2.93
CA GLU A 162 17.07 -10.86 -2.67
C GLU A 162 15.62 -11.37 -2.58
N SER A 163 14.65 -10.46 -2.54
CA SER A 163 13.24 -10.81 -2.34
C SER A 163 12.66 -11.65 -3.49
N PRO A 164 11.71 -12.56 -3.20
CA PRO A 164 10.99 -13.30 -4.23
C PRO A 164 10.34 -12.39 -5.29
N VAL A 165 9.78 -11.24 -4.88
CA VAL A 165 9.14 -10.32 -5.83
C VAL A 165 10.15 -9.66 -6.78
N ASN A 166 11.34 -9.27 -6.30
CA ASN A 166 12.36 -8.69 -7.15
C ASN A 166 13.04 -9.75 -8.04
N LYS A 167 13.21 -10.97 -7.54
CA LYS A 167 13.68 -12.10 -8.35
C LYS A 167 12.73 -12.38 -9.51
N LEU A 168 11.42 -12.40 -9.26
CA LEU A 168 10.40 -12.57 -10.29
C LEU A 168 10.47 -11.46 -11.36
N TYR A 169 10.70 -10.20 -10.93
CA TYR A 169 10.95 -9.09 -11.85
C TYR A 169 12.17 -9.33 -12.75
N LEU A 170 13.31 -9.75 -12.17
CA LEU A 170 14.53 -10.06 -12.92
C LEU A 170 14.32 -11.22 -13.88
N ASP A 171 13.63 -12.27 -13.44
CA ASP A 171 13.35 -13.46 -14.25
C ASP A 171 12.49 -13.13 -15.48
N LEU A 172 11.48 -12.26 -15.33
CA LEU A 172 10.68 -11.79 -16.46
C LEU A 172 11.53 -10.98 -17.46
N GLY A 173 12.41 -10.10 -16.96
CA GLY A 173 13.33 -9.35 -17.81
C GLY A 173 14.29 -10.27 -18.58
N ASN A 174 14.89 -11.24 -17.87
CA ASN A 174 15.79 -12.22 -18.46
C ASN A 174 15.10 -13.11 -19.51
N GLN A 175 13.88 -13.56 -19.23
CA GLN A 175 13.08 -14.36 -20.16
C GLN A 175 12.69 -13.57 -21.41
N SER A 176 12.32 -12.29 -21.26
CA SER A 176 12.03 -11.39 -22.37
C SER A 176 13.24 -11.23 -23.29
N ILE A 177 14.43 -11.03 -22.73
CA ILE A 177 15.68 -10.96 -23.49
C ILE A 177 16.00 -12.30 -24.18
N ALA A 178 15.90 -13.41 -23.45
CA ALA A 178 16.23 -14.73 -23.98
C ALA A 178 15.30 -15.19 -25.11
N THR A 179 14.03 -14.81 -25.06
CA THR A 179 13.02 -15.18 -26.07
C THR A 179 12.87 -14.13 -27.19
N GLY A 180 13.43 -12.94 -27.02
CA GLY A 180 13.25 -11.80 -27.93
C GLY A 180 11.82 -11.24 -27.93
N GLN A 181 11.00 -11.57 -26.93
CA GLN A 181 9.62 -11.10 -26.82
C GLN A 181 9.55 -9.85 -25.94
N ALA A 182 8.60 -8.96 -26.21
CA ALA A 182 8.35 -7.83 -25.33
C ALA A 182 7.84 -8.33 -23.96
N VAL A 183 8.30 -7.71 -22.86
CA VAL A 183 7.91 -8.09 -21.49
C VAL A 183 6.39 -8.10 -21.32
N ASN A 184 5.69 -7.13 -21.92
CA ASN A 184 4.23 -7.05 -21.85
C ASN A 184 3.54 -8.29 -22.44
N ASP A 185 4.03 -8.77 -23.59
CA ASP A 185 3.47 -9.96 -24.26
C ASP A 185 3.78 -11.23 -23.46
N LEU A 186 5.00 -11.33 -22.91
CA LEU A 186 5.39 -12.42 -22.03
C LEU A 186 4.48 -12.50 -20.80
N ILE A 187 4.31 -11.39 -20.09
CA ILE A 187 3.44 -11.30 -18.90
C ILE A 187 2.00 -11.67 -19.27
N THR A 188 1.48 -11.13 -20.38
CA THR A 188 0.12 -11.44 -20.86
C THR A 188 -0.04 -12.94 -21.10
N SER A 189 0.95 -13.57 -21.73
CA SER A 189 0.93 -15.02 -22.00
C SER A 189 0.98 -15.86 -20.72
N LEU A 190 1.73 -15.43 -19.70
CA LEU A 190 1.84 -16.12 -18.41
C LEU A 190 0.53 -16.00 -17.61
N LEU A 191 -0.07 -14.82 -17.61
CA LEU A 191 -1.38 -14.59 -16.97
C LEU A 191 -2.48 -15.42 -17.63
N GLN A 192 -2.50 -15.53 -18.96
CA GLN A 192 -3.45 -16.39 -19.68
C GLN A 192 -3.29 -17.87 -19.35
N ARG A 193 -2.07 -18.31 -19.01
CA ARG A 193 -1.77 -19.68 -18.57
C ARG A 193 -2.07 -19.91 -17.09
N GLY A 194 -2.46 -18.87 -16.35
CA GLY A 194 -2.69 -18.94 -14.90
C GLY A 194 -1.41 -19.06 -14.08
N THR A 195 -0.25 -18.78 -14.65
CA THR A 195 1.01 -18.78 -13.92
C THR A 195 1.06 -17.56 -12.99
N PRO A 196 1.38 -17.71 -11.69
CA PRO A 196 1.53 -16.58 -10.80
C PRO A 196 2.68 -15.69 -11.30
N THR A 197 2.36 -14.48 -11.73
CA THR A 197 3.33 -13.52 -12.25
C THR A 197 2.96 -12.09 -11.87
N LEU A 198 3.92 -11.17 -12.04
CA LEU A 198 3.68 -9.74 -11.97
C LEU A 198 2.78 -9.30 -13.12
N THR A 199 1.89 -8.34 -12.86
CA THR A 199 1.22 -7.60 -13.93
C THR A 199 2.17 -6.58 -14.55
N ILE A 200 1.81 -6.02 -15.71
CA ILE A 200 2.63 -4.99 -16.36
C ILE A 200 2.79 -3.73 -15.49
N GLU A 201 1.75 -3.36 -14.74
CA GLU A 201 1.78 -2.21 -13.83
C GLU A 201 2.72 -2.47 -12.65
N GLU A 202 2.68 -3.68 -12.09
CA GLU A 202 3.58 -4.11 -11.01
C GLU A 202 5.03 -4.18 -11.49
N PHE A 203 5.27 -4.73 -12.70
CA PHE A 203 6.59 -4.78 -13.31
C PHE A 203 7.17 -3.37 -13.50
N ASN A 204 6.38 -2.42 -14.02
CA ASN A 204 6.82 -1.04 -14.21
C ASN A 204 7.08 -0.33 -12.87
N ALA A 205 6.21 -0.51 -11.87
CA ALA A 205 6.41 0.06 -10.54
C ALA A 205 7.71 -0.45 -9.88
N ILE A 206 7.99 -1.75 -9.97
CA ILE A 206 9.24 -2.33 -9.48
C ILE A 206 10.44 -1.84 -10.29
N THR A 207 10.29 -1.68 -11.61
CA THR A 207 11.33 -1.09 -12.48
C THR A 207 11.71 0.30 -11.99
N ASP A 208 10.73 1.15 -11.72
CA ASP A 208 10.95 2.52 -11.29
C ASP A 208 11.50 2.61 -9.87
N LEU A 209 11.04 1.75 -8.96
CA LEU A 209 11.65 1.59 -7.63
C LEU A 209 13.13 1.21 -7.74
N ASN A 210 13.44 0.20 -8.55
CA ASN A 210 14.80 -0.28 -8.79
C ASN A 210 15.71 0.76 -9.45
N LYS A 211 15.17 1.79 -10.12
CA LYS A 211 15.95 2.95 -10.60
C LYS A 211 16.28 3.92 -9.47
N GLN A 212 15.36 4.11 -8.53
CA GLN A 212 15.50 5.08 -7.43
C GLN A 212 16.48 4.62 -6.36
N ILE A 213 16.55 3.31 -6.09
CA ILE A 213 17.43 2.73 -5.06
C ILE A 213 18.80 2.29 -5.61
N ARG A 214 19.21 2.78 -6.79
CA ARG A 214 20.52 2.46 -7.40
C ARG A 214 21.64 3.24 -6.74
N TYR A 215 22.09 2.79 -5.57
CA TYR A 215 23.32 3.25 -4.94
C TYR A 215 24.01 2.10 -4.21
#